data_AF-A0A662KVP3-F1
#
_entry.id   AF-A0A662KVP3-F1
#
_cell.length_a   1.000
_cell.length_b   1.000
_cell.length_c   1.000
_cell.angle_alpha   90.00
_cell.angle_beta   90.00
_cell.angle_gamma   90.00
#
_symmetry.space_group_name_H-M   'P 1'
#
loop_
_entity.id
_entity.type
_entity.pdbx_description
1 polymer ?
#
loop_
_entity_poly.entity_id
_entity_poly.type
_entity_poly.pdbx_seq_one_letter_code
_entity_poly.pdbx_strand_id
1 'polypeptide(L)' 'RHEKQEIAKMEEELLEAINSTGIGAMGLGGKITVLDVHIEVAHRHPASLPVAIAVQCWANRRKSIRIDKEGKIWNID' A
#
# COMPACT_ATOMS: atom_id res chain seq x y z
N ARG A 1 5.74 7.03 -0.08
CA ARG A 1 5.60 6.94 -1.55
C ARG A 1 6.76 6.13 -2.10
N HIS A 2 6.56 5.45 -3.23
CA HIS A 2 7.59 4.64 -3.88
C HIS A 2 8.81 5.50 -4.33
N GLU A 3 10.01 4.92 -4.38
CA GLU A 3 11.24 5.66 -4.72
C GLU A 3 11.27 6.15 -6.17
N LYS A 4 10.75 5.34 -7.09
CA LYS A 4 10.57 5.71 -8.51
C LYS A 4 9.43 6.71 -8.67
N GLN A 5 9.73 7.86 -9.27
CA GLN A 5 8.81 8.99 -9.39
C GLN A 5 7.55 8.65 -10.20
N GLU A 6 7.67 7.86 -11.26
CA GLU A 6 6.52 7.45 -12.07
C GLU A 6 5.54 6.59 -11.28
N ILE A 7 6.04 5.73 -10.40
CA ILE A 7 5.22 4.87 -9.53
C ILE A 7 4.58 5.71 -8.42
N ALA A 8 5.35 6.61 -7.79
CA ALA A 8 4.81 7.52 -6.78
C ALA A 8 3.67 8.38 -7.30
N LYS A 9 3.79 8.88 -8.54
CA LYS A 9 2.72 9.62 -9.22
C LYS A 9 1.47 8.76 -9.42
N MET A 10 1.63 7.49 -9.81
CA MET A 10 0.51 6.55 -9.93
C MET A 10 -0.15 6.25 -8.57
N GLU A 11 0.61 6.17 -7.47
CA GLU A 11 0.04 6.02 -6.12
C GLU A 11 -0.88 7.19 -5.77
N GLU A 12 -0.46 8.43 -6.09
CA GLU A 12 -1.25 9.64 -5.84
C GLU A 12 -2.49 9.73 -6.73
N GLU A 13 -2.33 9.48 -8.04
CA GLU A 13 -3.44 9.48 -8.99
C GLU A 13 -4.52 8.45 -8.61
N LEU A 14 -4.11 7.25 -8.18
CA LEU A 14 -5.05 6.22 -7.71
C LEU A 14 -5.71 6.61 -6.40
N LEU A 15 -4.98 7.19 -5.44
CA LEU A 15 -5.54 7.64 -4.17
C LEU A 15 -6.64 8.68 -4.40
N GLU A 16 -6.38 9.67 -5.25
CA GLU A 16 -7.37 10.70 -5.63
C GLU A 16 -8.55 10.08 -6.39
N ALA A 17 -8.28 9.24 -7.39
CA ALA A 17 -9.32 8.60 -8.18
C ALA A 17 -10.25 7.73 -7.31
N ILE A 18 -9.70 6.91 -6.41
CA ILE A 18 -10.49 6.04 -5.54
C ILE A 18 -11.33 6.87 -4.55
N ASN A 19 -10.78 7.92 -3.97
CA ASN A 19 -11.54 8.79 -3.06
C ASN A 19 -12.59 9.64 -3.80
N SER A 20 -12.38 9.96 -5.08
CA SER A 20 -13.36 10.65 -5.91
C SER A 20 -14.63 9.84 -6.20
N THR A 21 -14.57 8.51 -6.04
CA THR A 21 -15.73 7.61 -6.29
C THR A 21 -16.90 7.85 -5.33
N GLY A 22 -16.68 8.48 -4.18
CA GLY A 22 -17.74 8.77 -3.21
C GLY A 22 -18.23 7.56 -2.41
N ILE A 23 -17.62 6.38 -2.56
CA ILE A 23 -18.02 5.13 -1.91
C ILE A 23 -17.95 5.24 -0.37
N GLY A 24 -16.90 5.87 0.15
CA GLY A 24 -16.72 6.11 1.57
C GLY A 24 -16.44 4.85 2.40
N ALA A 25 -16.24 5.03 3.69
CA ALA A 25 -15.95 3.93 4.61
C ALA A 25 -17.11 2.91 4.64
N MET A 26 -16.77 1.62 4.52
CA MET A 26 -17.72 0.51 4.47
C MET A 26 -18.79 0.60 3.35
N GLY A 27 -18.59 1.49 2.35
CA GLY A 27 -19.58 1.71 1.28
C GLY A 27 -20.79 2.55 1.68
N LEU A 28 -20.72 3.28 2.79
CA LEU A 28 -21.83 4.11 3.30
C LEU A 28 -21.89 5.52 2.70
N GLY A 29 -21.10 5.77 1.67
CA GLY A 29 -20.92 7.09 1.08
C GLY A 29 -19.89 7.93 1.84
N GLY A 30 -19.29 8.90 1.15
CA GLY A 30 -18.40 9.89 1.77
C GLY A 30 -17.17 10.21 0.92
N LYS A 31 -16.32 11.10 1.42
CA LYS A 31 -15.15 11.61 0.69
C LYS A 31 -13.93 10.68 0.73
N ILE A 32 -13.86 9.80 1.73
CA ILE A 32 -12.67 9.00 2.01
C ILE A 32 -13.05 7.51 1.95
N THR A 33 -12.66 6.86 0.86
CA THR A 33 -12.79 5.42 0.64
C THR A 33 -11.52 4.68 1.06
N VAL A 34 -10.34 5.23 0.74
CA VAL A 34 -9.03 4.67 1.10
C VAL A 34 -8.16 5.73 1.76
N LEU A 35 -7.32 5.28 2.70
CA LEU A 35 -6.39 6.15 3.42
C LEU A 35 -5.08 6.34 2.66
N ASP A 36 -4.62 5.31 1.96
CA ASP A 36 -3.41 5.38 1.14
C ASP A 36 -3.40 4.28 0.06
N VAL A 37 -2.51 4.43 -0.91
CA VAL A 37 -2.22 3.44 -1.97
C VAL A 37 -0.71 3.24 -2.05
N HIS A 38 -0.30 1.97 -2.11
CA HIS A 38 1.09 1.57 -2.32
C HIS A 38 1.21 0.65 -3.52
N ILE A 39 2.20 0.89 -4.37
CA ILE A 39 2.46 0.10 -5.58
C ILE A 39 3.88 -0.46 -5.50
N GLU A 40 4.00 -1.77 -5.64
CA GLU A 40 5.27 -2.47 -5.83
C GLU A 40 5.37 -2.97 -7.27
N VAL A 41 6.57 -2.91 -7.84
CA VAL A 41 6.83 -3.32 -9.23
C VAL A 41 7.99 -4.30 -9.31
N ALA A 42 7.83 -5.32 -10.16
CA ALA A 42 8.86 -6.32 -10.42
C ALA A 42 8.97 -6.62 -11.93
N HIS A 43 10.09 -7.23 -12.32
CA HIS A 43 10.26 -7.71 -13.68
C HIS A 43 9.29 -8.85 -14.01
N ARG A 44 8.95 -8.97 -15.29
CA ARG A 44 8.01 -9.97 -15.80
C ARG A 44 8.42 -10.48 -17.18
N HIS A 45 8.02 -11.70 -17.51
CA HIS A 45 8.20 -12.25 -18.86
C HIS A 45 7.41 -11.44 -19.89
N PRO A 46 7.92 -11.08 -21.10
CA PRO A 46 7.23 -10.23 -22.09
C PRO A 46 5.88 -10.72 -22.63
N ALA A 47 5.49 -11.97 -22.36
CA ALA A 47 4.16 -12.50 -22.70
C ALA A 47 3.09 -12.42 -21.59
N SER A 48 3.41 -12.03 -20.34
CA SER A 48 2.46 -12.08 -19.21
C SER A 48 2.54 -10.88 -18.25
N LEU A 49 1.42 -10.18 -17.98
CA LEU A 49 1.36 -9.05 -17.05
C LEU A 49 0.64 -9.44 -15.74
N PRO A 50 1.34 -9.99 -14.73
CA PRO A 50 0.71 -10.27 -13.45
C PRO A 50 0.38 -8.96 -12.72
N VAL A 51 -0.84 -8.85 -12.22
CA VAL A 51 -1.29 -7.74 -11.38
C VAL A 51 -2.05 -8.33 -10.20
N ALA A 52 -1.74 -7.86 -9.00
CA ALA A 52 -2.42 -8.26 -7.77
C ALA A 52 -2.82 -7.02 -6.97
N ILE A 53 -3.95 -7.11 -6.29
CA ILE A 53 -4.44 -6.08 -5.38
C ILE A 53 -4.62 -6.72 -4.01
N ALA A 54 -4.00 -6.14 -3.00
CA ALA A 54 -4.15 -6.53 -1.61
C ALA A 54 -4.69 -5.35 -0.81
N VAL A 55 -5.76 -5.59 -0.04
CA VAL A 55 -6.38 -4.57 0.80
C VAL A 55 -6.02 -4.80 2.27
N GLN A 56 -5.74 -3.71 2.98
CA GLN A 56 -5.60 -3.71 4.42
C GLN A 56 -6.82 -3.01 5.03
N CYS A 57 -7.51 -3.70 5.93
CA CYS A 57 -8.68 -3.15 6.61
C CYS A 57 -8.28 -2.21 7.76
N TRP A 58 -9.25 -1.51 8.35
CA TRP A 58 -9.03 -0.59 9.48
C TRP A 58 -8.12 -1.13 10.60
N ALA A 59 -8.16 -2.44 10.86
CA ALA A 59 -7.31 -3.08 11.86
C ALA A 59 -5.87 -3.33 11.34
N ASN A 60 -5.14 -2.26 10.98
CA ASN A 60 -3.73 -2.32 10.60
C ASN A 60 -2.84 -2.68 11.79
N ARG A 61 -2.70 -3.98 12.06
CA ARG A 61 -1.93 -4.50 13.20
C ARG A 61 -0.67 -5.16 12.66
N ARG A 62 0.44 -4.43 12.67
CA ARG A 62 1.76 -4.92 12.24
C ARG A 62 2.80 -4.53 13.28
N LYS A 63 3.79 -5.40 13.47
CA LYS A 63 4.95 -5.18 14.30
C LYS A 63 6.16 -5.85 13.66
N SER A 64 7.29 -5.16 13.63
CA SER A 64 8.57 -5.72 13.16
C SER A 64 9.60 -5.62 14.27
N ILE A 65 10.41 -6.67 14.40
CA ILE A 65 11.54 -6.71 15.34
C ILE A 65 12.81 -7.10 14.61
N ARG A 66 13.95 -6.50 15.00
CA ARG A 66 15.27 -6.94 14.55
C ARG A 66 16.09 -7.43 15.73
N ILE A 67 16.63 -8.63 15.58
CA ILE A 67 17.45 -9.32 16.57
C ILE A 67 18.84 -9.47 15.96
N ASP A 68 19.88 -9.09 16.70
CA ASP A 68 21.27 -9.31 16.29
C ASP A 68 21.78 -10.72 16.66
N LYS A 69 23.03 -11.01 16.33
CA LYS A 69 23.65 -12.32 16.56
C LYS A 69 23.84 -12.64 18.06
N GLU A 70 23.86 -11.62 18.92
CA GLU A 70 23.91 -11.73 20.38
C GLU A 70 22.51 -11.88 21.01
N GLY A 71 21.44 -11.84 20.21
CA GLY A 71 20.06 -11.96 20.68
C GLY A 71 19.46 -10.65 21.18
N LYS A 72 20.13 -9.51 20.98
CA LYS A 72 19.64 -8.20 21.40
C LYS A 72 18.67 -7.63 20.37
N ILE A 73 17.52 -7.16 20.86
CA ILE A 73 16.52 -6.46 20.07
C ILE A 73 16.91 -4.98 20.00
N TRP A 74 17.03 -4.42 18.80
CA TRP A 74 17.43 -3.02 18.62
C TRP A 74 16.50 -2.22 17.71
N ASN A 75 15.58 -2.86 16.98
CA ASN A 75 14.52 -2.17 16.25
C ASN A 75 13.17 -2.81 16.58
N ILE A 76 12.20 -1.99 17.00
CA ILE A 76 10.84 -2.40 17.39
C ILE A 76 9.85 -1.44 16.71
N ASP A 77 9.55 -1.71 15.44
CA ASP A 77 8.66 -0.88 14.59
C ASP A 77 7.20 -1.36 14.68
#